data_AF-D8QY96-F1
#
_entry.id   AF-D8QY96-F1
#
_cell.length_a   1.000
_cell.length_b   1.000
_cell.length_c   1.000
_cell.angle_alpha   90.00
_cell.angle_beta   90.00
_cell.angle_gamma   90.00
#
_symmetry.space_group_name_H-M   'P 1'
#
loop_
_entity.id
_entity.type
_entity.pdbx_description
1 polymer ?
#
loop_
_entity_poly.entity_id
_entity_poly.type
_entity_poly.pdbx_seq_one_letter_code
_entity_poly.pdbx_strand_id
1 'polypeptide(L)' 'FQMPLHYPRYTKLEYEAMPEWQLDRLLEEYGLPVSGSLQDKRDYAIGAFVW' A
#
# COMPACT_ATOMS: atom_id res chain seq x y z
N PHE A 1 17.88 -4.84 -14.59
CA PHE A 1 16.65 -4.94 -13.78
C PHE A 1 15.88 -3.64 -13.90
N GLN A 2 14.95 -3.55 -14.85
CA GLN A 2 13.96 -2.46 -14.83
C GLN A 2 12.89 -2.88 -13.83
N MET A 3 12.94 -2.31 -12.62
CA MET A 3 11.77 -2.35 -11.74
C MET A 3 10.65 -1.54 -12.43
N PRO A 4 9.41 -2.04 -12.52
CA PRO A 4 8.30 -1.25 -13.02
C PRO A 4 8.11 -0.01 -12.13
N LEU A 5 8.20 1.15 -12.77
CA LEU A 5 8.20 2.52 -12.22
C LEU A 5 6.85 2.96 -11.63
N HIS A 6 5.96 2.04 -11.30
CA HIS A 6 4.68 2.37 -10.70
C HIS A 6 4.84 2.24 -9.20
N TYR A 7 5.45 3.24 -8.57
CA TYR A 7 5.06 3.52 -7.19
C TYR A 7 3.64 4.10 -7.24
N PRO A 8 2.78 3.74 -6.30
CA PRO A 8 1.47 4.35 -6.23
C PRO A 8 1.69 5.85 -5.98
N ARG A 9 1.19 6.71 -6.87
CA ARG A 9 1.24 8.18 -6.74
C ARG A 9 0.35 8.71 -5.60
N TYR A 10 0.00 7.85 -4.65
CA TYR A 10 -0.87 8.18 -3.55
C TYR A 10 -0.04 8.84 -2.45
N THR A 11 -0.50 10.00 -2.04
CA THR A 11 -0.03 10.68 -0.84
C THR A 11 -0.43 9.88 0.41
N LYS A 12 0.23 10.14 1.55
CA LYS A 12 -0.16 9.53 2.84
C LYS A 12 -1.66 9.67 3.12
N LEU A 13 -2.24 10.83 2.80
CA LEU A 13 -3.65 11.12 3.01
C LEU A 13 -4.57 10.23 2.15
N GLU A 14 -4.14 9.94 0.92
CA GLU A 14 -4.86 9.04 0.02
C GLU A 14 -4.81 7.59 0.50
N TYR A 15 -3.69 7.15 1.11
CA TYR A 15 -3.62 5.85 1.77
C TYR A 15 -4.51 5.75 3.01
N GLU A 16 -4.56 6.80 3.83
CA GLU A 16 -5.45 6.86 4.99
C GLU A 16 -6.93 6.84 4.57
N ALA A 17 -7.26 7.52 3.47
CA ALA A 17 -8.60 7.52 2.88
C ALA A 17 -8.90 6.27 2.05
N MET A 18 -7.89 5.46 1.70
CA MET A 18 -8.04 4.29 0.85
C MET A 18 -8.85 3.21 1.56
N PRO A 19 -9.92 2.68 0.93
CA PRO A 19 -10.69 1.58 1.51
C PRO A 19 -9.87 0.29 1.54
N GLU A 20 -10.17 -0.60 2.50
CA GLU A 20 -9.43 -1.84 2.73
C GLU A 20 -9.25 -2.68 1.48
N TRP A 21 -10.32 -2.86 0.69
CA TRP A 21 -10.26 -3.67 -0.53
C TRP A 21 -9.26 -3.15 -1.58
N GLN A 22 -9.06 -1.82 -1.63
CA GLN A 22 -8.13 -1.21 -2.58
C GLN A 22 -6.70 -1.32 -2.06
N LEU A 23 -6.52 -1.19 -0.74
CA LEU A 23 -5.23 -1.40 -0.09
C LEU A 23 -4.79 -2.87 -0.16
N ASP A 24 -5.70 -3.80 0.09
CA ASP A 24 -5.44 -5.24 0.04
C ASP A 24 -5.01 -5.66 -1.36
N ARG A 25 -5.76 -5.22 -2.38
CA ARG A 25 -5.40 -5.45 -3.79
C ARG A 25 -4.05 -4.84 -4.13
N LEU A 26 -3.75 -3.63 -3.63
CA LEU A 26 -2.46 -2.99 -3.84
C LEU A 26 -1.34 -3.79 -3.17
N LEU A 27 -1.52 -4.27 -1.94
CA LEU A 27 -0.52 -5.09 -1.30
C LEU A 27 -0.32 -6.43 -2.03
N GLU A 28 -1.40 -7.07 -2.50
CA GLU A 28 -1.33 -8.30 -3.31
C GLU A 28 -0.59 -8.10 -4.64
N GLU A 29 -0.85 -7.00 -5.37
CA GLU A 29 -0.19 -6.68 -6.64
C GLU A 29 1.34 -6.54 -6.48
N TYR A 30 1.80 -6.14 -5.28
CA TYR A 30 3.21 -5.98 -4.96
C TYR A 30 3.77 -7.20 -4.20
N GLY A 31 2.96 -8.24 -3.99
CA GLY A 31 3.35 -9.44 -3.24
C GLY A 31 3.64 -9.18 -1.77
N LEU A 32 3.07 -8.12 -1.19
CA LEU A 32 3.23 -7.73 0.20
C LEU A 32 2.22 -8.46 1.09
N PRO A 33 2.57 -8.75 2.35
CA PRO A 33 1.68 -9.44 3.27
C PRO A 33 0.47 -8.57 3.62
N VAL A 34 -0.72 -9.10 3.34
CA VAL A 34 -2.03 -8.48 3.65
C VAL A 34 -2.61 -9.01 4.97
N SER A 35 -1.77 -9.54 5.84
CA SER A 35 -2.18 -10.12 7.12
C SER A 35 -2.12 -9.08 8.24
N GLY A 36 -3.23 -8.82 8.91
CA GLY A 36 -3.31 -7.88 10.03
C GLY A 36 -4.59 -7.07 10.02
N SER A 37 -4.71 -6.08 10.90
CA SER A 37 -5.81 -5.13 10.85
C SER A 37 -5.64 -4.13 9.70
N LEU A 38 -6.72 -3.50 9.25
CA LEU A 38 -6.66 -2.45 8.23
C LEU A 38 -5.67 -1.33 8.59
N GLN A 39 -5.56 -0.97 9.87
CA GLN A 39 -4.59 0.03 10.34
C GLN A 39 -3.15 -0.45 10.15
N ASP A 40 -2.83 -1.69 10.55
CA ASP A 40 -1.48 -2.24 10.39
C ASP A 40 -1.07 -2.28 8.92
N LYS A 41 -1.99 -2.71 8.04
CA LYS A 41 -1.78 -2.72 6.59
C LYS A 41 -1.52 -1.32 6.05
N ARG A 42 -2.25 -0.31 6.55
CA ARG A 42 -2.09 1.09 6.14
C ARG A 42 -0.75 1.65 6.58
N ASP A 43 -0.39 1.48 7.85
CA ASP A 43 0.89 1.96 8.37
C ASP A 43 2.06 1.28 7.65
N TYR A 44 1.94 -0.01 7.36
CA TYR A 44 2.92 -0.75 6.56
C TYR A 44 3.01 -0.20 5.13
N ALA A 45 1.89 -0.01 4.43
CA ALA A 45 1.86 0.52 3.08
C ALA A 45 2.40 1.97 3.02
N ILE A 46 2.00 2.83 3.94
CA ILE A 46 2.49 4.20 4.05
C ILE A 46 4.01 4.18 4.29
N GLY A 47 4.51 3.34 5.19
CA GLY A 47 5.95 3.20 5.42
C GLY A 47 6.72 2.62 4.24
N ALA A 48 6.13 1.66 3.52
CA ALA A 48 6.76 1.01 2.37
C ALA A 48 6.79 1.90 1.12
N PHE A 49 5.76 2.74 0.92
CA PHE A 49 5.57 3.51 -0.31
C PHE A 49 5.83 5.02 -0.18
N VAL A 50 5.73 5.62 1.01
CA VAL A 50 5.75 7.09 1.19
C VAL A 50 7.09 7.62 1.77
N TRP A 51 7.95 6.74 2.31
CA TRP A 51 9.27 7.03 2.91
C TRP A 51 9.32 8.18 3.94
#